data_AF-A0A0K6HB37-F1
#
_entry.id   AF-A0A0K6HB37-F1
#
_cell.length_a   1.000
_cell.length_b   1.000
_cell.length_c   1.000
_cell.angle_alpha   90.00
_cell.angle_beta   90.00
_cell.angle_gamma   90.00
#
_symmetry.space_group_name_H-M   'P 1'
#
loop_
_entity.id
_entity.type
_entity.pdbx_description
1 polymer ?
#
loop_
_entity_poly.entity_id
_entity_poly.type
_entity_poly.pdbx_seq_one_letter_code
_entity_poly.pdbx_strand_id
1 'polypeptide(L)'
;MATNEPTPNNARPDNARVVKRLLFVVVGMFGFGFALVPLYEVFCDITGFNGRTKNEQAAANTRQVDTSRTINVQFITRVNKGMPWGFAPEINSVRVHPGETKVVNFLASNPTGHNMVAQAIPSVAPGEAGLYLNKTECFCFNQQPLAAGADTKMPMQFYLDPDIPEHIHTLTLSYTMYDMTANAQPDVLATFDATPSAD
;
A
#
# COMPACT_ATOMS: atom_id res chain seq x y z
N MET A 1 -10.48 6.78 85.24
CA MET A 1 -11.29 7.76 84.48
C MET A 1 -10.84 7.67 83.03
N ALA A 2 -11.64 7.01 82.19
CA ALA A 2 -11.36 6.85 80.76
C ALA A 2 -11.93 8.05 80.00
N THR A 3 -11.09 8.76 79.24
CA THR A 3 -11.54 9.82 78.32
C THR A 3 -11.69 9.23 76.93
N ASN A 4 -12.92 9.27 76.39
CA ASN A 4 -13.26 8.83 75.05
C ASN A 4 -12.73 9.83 74.00
N GLU A 5 -11.94 9.35 73.05
CA GLU A 5 -11.61 10.09 71.82
C GLU A 5 -12.74 9.94 70.79
N PRO A 6 -13.12 11.00 70.02
CA PRO A 6 -14.10 10.88 68.95
C PRO A 6 -13.44 10.32 67.69
N THR A 7 -13.91 9.16 67.23
CA THR A 7 -13.50 8.54 65.96
C THR A 7 -13.96 9.40 64.77
N PRO A 8 -13.11 9.69 63.76
CA PRO A 8 -13.53 10.46 62.60
C PRO A 8 -14.43 9.61 61.69
N ASN A 9 -15.62 10.12 61.39
CA ASN A 9 -16.54 9.54 60.42
C ASN A 9 -15.93 9.60 59.01
N ASN A 10 -15.44 8.47 58.52
CA ASN A 10 -15.02 8.30 57.13
C ASN A 10 -16.27 8.15 56.23
N ALA A 11 -16.91 9.27 55.88
CA ALA A 11 -17.89 9.31 54.82
C ALA A 11 -17.17 9.08 53.48
N ARG A 12 -17.28 7.86 52.94
CA ARG A 12 -16.77 7.51 51.60
C ARG A 12 -17.40 8.48 50.59
N PRO A 13 -16.62 9.19 49.76
CA PRO A 13 -17.19 10.09 48.77
C PRO A 13 -18.05 9.29 47.78
N ASP A 14 -19.26 9.78 47.51
CA ASP A 14 -20.19 9.19 46.55
C ASP A 14 -19.65 9.41 45.12
N ASN A 15 -18.77 8.50 44.71
CA ASN A 15 -18.11 8.52 43.41
C ASN A 15 -19.04 8.06 42.28
N ALA A 16 -20.29 7.66 42.56
CA ALA A 16 -21.22 7.18 41.53
C ALA A 16 -21.48 8.24 40.45
N ARG A 17 -21.52 9.52 40.84
CA ARG A 17 -21.65 10.64 39.91
C ARG A 17 -20.43 10.81 38.99
N VAL A 18 -19.23 10.54 39.50
CA VAL A 18 -17.98 10.61 38.73
C VAL A 18 -17.88 9.43 37.78
N VAL A 19 -18.18 8.22 38.25
CA VAL A 19 -18.20 6.99 37.42
C VAL A 19 -19.22 7.11 36.28
N LYS A 20 -20.42 7.64 36.55
CA LYS A 20 -21.42 7.88 35.50
C LYS A 20 -20.95 8.88 34.44
N ARG A 21 -20.24 9.95 34.84
CA ARG A 21 -19.64 10.91 33.91
C ARG A 21 -18.56 10.27 33.05
N LEU A 22 -17.67 9.48 33.66
CA LEU A 22 -16.60 8.79 32.94
C LEU A 22 -17.16 7.80 31.91
N LEU A 23 -18.17 7.01 32.28
CA LEU A 23 -18.84 6.10 31.34
C LEU A 23 -19.48 6.85 30.16
N PHE A 24 -20.09 8.01 30.40
CA PHE A 24 -20.69 8.82 29.34
C PHE A 24 -19.62 9.36 28.38
N VAL A 25 -18.47 9.80 28.90
CA VAL A 25 -17.32 10.24 28.10
C VAL A 25 -16.77 9.09 27.25
N VAL A 26 -16.61 7.90 27.83
CA VAL A 26 -16.12 6.72 27.10
C VAL A 26 -17.06 6.38 25.94
N VAL A 27 -18.37 6.29 26.18
CA VAL A 27 -19.36 6.04 25.11
C VAL A 27 -19.32 7.15 24.06
N GLY A 28 -19.14 8.42 24.47
CA GLY A 28 -18.96 9.55 23.56
C GLY A 28 -17.72 9.43 22.68
N MET A 29 -16.58 8.99 23.22
CA MET A 29 -15.34 8.79 22.46
C MET A 29 -15.47 7.67 21.42
N PHE A 30 -16.11 6.55 21.79
CA PHE A 30 -16.39 5.46 20.85
C PHE A 30 -17.40 5.88 19.77
N GLY A 31 -18.46 6.60 20.15
CA GLY A 31 -19.43 7.15 19.21
C GLY A 31 -18.79 8.13 18.21
N PHE A 32 -17.89 9.00 18.70
CA PHE A 32 -17.14 9.92 17.86
C PHE A 32 -16.18 9.18 16.91
N GLY A 33 -15.47 8.16 17.40
CA GLY A 33 -14.60 7.33 16.56
C GLY A 33 -15.37 6.62 15.43
N PHE A 34 -16.56 6.09 15.73
CA PHE A 34 -17.43 5.48 14.71
C PHE A 34 -17.99 6.50 13.73
N ALA A 35 -18.37 7.69 14.19
CA ALA A 35 -18.86 8.78 13.35
C ALA A 35 -17.76 9.44 12.49
N LEU A 36 -16.49 9.27 12.86
CA LEU A 36 -15.36 9.84 12.13
C LEU A 36 -15.20 9.23 10.75
N VAL A 37 -15.53 7.95 10.59
CA VAL A 37 -15.48 7.23 9.31
C VAL A 37 -16.45 7.85 8.28
N PRO A 38 -17.78 7.94 8.52
CA PRO A 38 -18.70 8.55 7.56
C PRO A 38 -18.48 10.05 7.40
N LEU A 39 -18.02 10.76 8.45
CA LEU A 39 -17.64 12.17 8.33
C LEU A 39 -16.46 12.35 7.36
N TYR A 40 -15.44 11.49 7.48
CA TYR A 40 -14.29 11.49 6.57
C TYR A 40 -14.70 11.16 5.13
N GLU A 41 -15.66 10.27 4.93
CA GLU A 41 -16.23 9.98 3.59
C GLU A 41 -16.88 11.24 2.98
N VAL A 42 -17.69 11.98 3.74
CA VAL A 42 -18.33 13.22 3.25
C VAL A 42 -17.29 14.29 2.96
N PHE A 43 -16.27 14.42 3.80
CA PHE A 43 -15.15 15.32 3.51
C PHE A 43 -14.38 14.90 2.26
N CYS A 44 -14.15 13.60 2.03
CA CYS A 44 -13.52 13.10 0.81
C CYS A 44 -14.36 13.39 -0.44
N ASP A 45 -15.68 13.30 -0.34
CA ASP A 45 -16.63 13.59 -1.43
C ASP A 45 -16.63 15.08 -1.81
N ILE A 46 -16.63 15.96 -0.80
CA ILE A 46 -16.61 17.42 -1.02
C ILE A 46 -15.25 17.91 -1.54
N THR A 47 -14.15 17.37 -1.01
CA THR A 47 -12.79 17.83 -1.33
C THR A 47 -12.15 17.11 -2.51
N GLY A 48 -12.69 15.95 -2.93
CA GLY A 48 -12.15 15.13 -4.00
C GLY A 48 -10.79 14.50 -3.71
N PHE A 49 -10.27 14.65 -2.48
CA PHE A 49 -8.87 14.34 -2.14
C PHE A 49 -8.52 12.84 -2.20
N ASN A 50 -9.52 11.97 -2.39
CA ASN A 50 -9.33 10.52 -2.25
C ASN A 50 -9.96 9.68 -3.36
N GLY A 51 -10.54 10.29 -4.41
CA GLY A 51 -11.04 9.58 -5.60
C GLY A 51 -12.01 8.40 -5.36
N ARG A 52 -12.51 8.22 -4.13
CA ARG A 52 -13.35 7.08 -3.75
C ARG A 52 -14.80 7.42 -4.06
N THR A 53 -15.19 7.30 -5.32
CA THR A 53 -16.60 7.06 -5.59
C THR A 53 -16.91 5.61 -5.19
N LYS A 54 -18.01 5.44 -4.46
CA LYS A 54 -18.44 4.17 -3.90
C LYS A 54 -18.76 3.22 -5.07
N ASN A 55 -18.13 2.02 -5.08
CA ASN A 55 -18.40 0.86 -5.95
C ASN A 55 -17.58 0.65 -7.25
N GLU A 56 -16.42 1.28 -7.44
CA GLU A 56 -15.70 1.16 -8.73
C GLU A 56 -14.92 -0.15 -8.94
N GLN A 57 -14.62 -0.93 -7.90
CA GLN A 57 -13.96 -2.23 -8.09
C GLN A 57 -14.83 -3.23 -8.89
N ALA A 58 -16.15 -3.09 -8.88
CA ALA A 58 -17.07 -3.89 -9.70
C ALA A 58 -17.39 -3.24 -11.07
N ALA A 59 -17.12 -1.94 -11.24
CA ALA A 59 -17.37 -1.20 -12.50
C ALA A 59 -16.12 -1.04 -13.38
N ALA A 60 -14.94 -1.47 -12.91
CA ALA A 60 -13.68 -1.39 -13.65
C ALA A 60 -13.70 -2.12 -15.00
N ASN A 61 -14.62 -3.08 -15.20
CA ASN A 61 -14.83 -3.76 -16.48
C ASN A 61 -15.77 -3.02 -17.45
N THR A 62 -16.33 -1.86 -17.06
CA THR A 62 -17.39 -1.15 -17.81
C THR A 62 -17.02 0.29 -18.17
N ARG A 63 -15.93 0.87 -17.62
CA ARG A 63 -15.47 2.20 -18.03
C ARG A 63 -14.78 2.13 -19.38
N GLN A 64 -15.29 2.91 -20.34
CA GLN A 64 -14.74 2.96 -21.70
C GLN A 64 -13.34 3.58 -21.71
N VAL A 65 -12.48 3.06 -22.59
CA VAL A 65 -11.16 3.62 -22.84
C VAL A 65 -11.32 5.02 -23.46
N ASP A 66 -10.74 6.04 -22.84
CA ASP A 66 -10.71 7.38 -23.39
C ASP A 66 -9.62 7.49 -24.46
N THR A 67 -10.03 7.43 -25.73
CA THR A 67 -9.12 7.55 -26.86
C THR A 67 -8.76 8.99 -27.23
N SER A 68 -9.32 10.00 -26.55
CA SER A 68 -9.12 11.42 -26.90
C SER A 68 -7.72 11.94 -26.59
N ARG A 69 -7.04 11.33 -25.60
CA ARG A 69 -5.72 11.73 -25.11
C ARG A 69 -4.86 10.51 -24.82
N THR A 70 -3.54 10.73 -24.81
CA THR A 70 -2.56 9.73 -24.37
C THR A 70 -1.77 10.27 -23.20
N ILE A 71 -1.39 9.38 -22.28
CA ILE A 71 -0.55 9.68 -21.14
C ILE A 71 0.75 8.90 -21.28
N ASN A 72 1.87 9.58 -21.11
CA ASN A 72 3.18 8.96 -21.12
C ASN A 72 3.52 8.42 -19.73
N VAL A 73 3.69 7.11 -19.62
CA VAL A 73 4.10 6.44 -18.39
C VAL A 73 5.57 6.12 -18.49
N GLN A 74 6.38 6.69 -17.60
CA GLN A 74 7.81 6.45 -17.51
C GLN A 74 8.09 5.47 -16.37
N PHE A 75 9.02 4.54 -16.60
CA PHE A 75 9.44 3.55 -15.62
C PHE A 75 10.87 3.82 -15.20
N ILE A 76 11.08 3.98 -13.91
CA ILE A 76 12.41 4.14 -13.32
C ILE A 76 12.61 3.06 -12.28
N THR A 77 13.76 2.41 -12.30
CA THR A 77 14.15 1.46 -11.25
C THR A 77 15.37 1.98 -10.52
N ARG A 78 15.42 1.68 -9.23
CA ARG A 78 16.54 1.95 -8.33
C ARG A 78 16.79 0.72 -7.49
N VAL A 79 18.04 0.54 -7.09
CA VAL A 79 18.41 -0.46 -6.08
C VAL A 79 18.88 0.30 -4.85
N ASN A 80 18.45 -0.13 -3.66
CA ASN A 80 18.89 0.46 -2.41
C ASN A 80 20.40 0.20 -2.19
N LYS A 81 21.06 1.03 -1.39
CA LYS A 81 22.47 0.86 -1.06
C LYS A 81 22.70 -0.50 -0.39
N GLY A 82 23.62 -1.28 -0.97
CA GLY A 82 23.96 -2.62 -0.47
C GLY A 82 23.14 -3.75 -1.11
N MET A 83 22.16 -3.46 -1.97
CA MET A 83 21.44 -4.47 -2.74
C MET A 83 22.26 -4.86 -4.00
N PRO A 84 22.75 -6.10 -4.13
CA PRO A 84 23.61 -6.51 -5.24
C PRO A 84 22.84 -6.88 -6.51
N TRP A 85 21.51 -6.93 -6.47
CA TRP A 85 20.69 -7.34 -7.61
C TRP A 85 20.75 -6.35 -8.77
N GLY A 86 20.64 -6.87 -9.98
CA GLY A 86 20.25 -6.08 -11.15
C GLY A 86 18.73 -5.90 -11.14
N PHE A 87 18.26 -4.68 -11.43
CA PHE A 87 16.83 -4.40 -11.56
C PHE A 87 16.55 -3.27 -12.54
N ALA A 88 15.91 -3.60 -13.67
CA ALA A 88 15.67 -2.68 -14.77
C ALA A 88 14.29 -2.92 -15.42
N PRO A 89 13.62 -1.88 -15.94
CA PRO A 89 12.48 -2.10 -16.79
C PRO A 89 12.95 -2.60 -18.18
N GLU A 90 12.15 -3.45 -18.82
CA GLU A 90 12.39 -3.87 -20.20
C GLU A 90 12.19 -2.71 -21.19
N ILE A 91 11.28 -1.79 -20.86
CA ILE A 91 11.03 -0.54 -21.60
C ILE A 91 10.95 0.64 -20.64
N ASN A 92 11.59 1.76 -20.98
CA ASN A 92 11.64 2.93 -20.09
C ASN A 92 10.36 3.79 -20.12
N SER A 93 9.53 3.67 -21.15
CA SER A 93 8.28 4.41 -21.23
C SER A 93 7.27 3.78 -22.18
N VAL A 94 5.98 4.02 -21.93
CA VAL A 94 4.86 3.60 -22.78
C VAL A 94 3.81 4.71 -22.83
N ARG A 95 3.17 4.89 -23.99
CA ARG A 95 1.99 5.75 -24.13
C ARG A 95 0.74 4.89 -24.00
N VAL A 96 -0.20 5.35 -23.17
CA VAL A 96 -1.45 4.63 -22.90
C VAL A 96 -2.63 5.60 -22.93
N HIS A 97 -3.78 5.09 -23.34
CA HIS A 97 -5.05 5.78 -23.16
C HIS A 97 -5.59 5.53 -21.74
N PRO A 98 -6.21 6.53 -21.08
CA PRO A 98 -6.94 6.26 -19.83
C PRO A 98 -8.00 5.15 -20.04
N GLY A 99 -8.07 4.21 -19.10
CA GLY A 99 -8.86 2.97 -19.18
C GLY A 99 -8.17 1.82 -19.94
N GLU A 100 -7.10 2.08 -20.69
CA GLU A 100 -6.37 1.03 -21.43
C GLU A 100 -5.47 0.22 -20.48
N THR A 101 -5.63 -1.09 -20.52
CA THR A 101 -4.76 -2.01 -19.77
C THR A 101 -3.49 -2.31 -20.56
N LYS A 102 -2.32 -2.16 -19.91
CA LYS A 102 -1.01 -2.55 -20.44
C LYS A 102 -0.30 -3.51 -19.51
N VAL A 103 0.57 -4.33 -20.09
CA VAL A 103 1.52 -5.16 -19.37
C VAL A 103 2.92 -4.69 -19.74
N VAL A 104 3.76 -4.47 -18.75
CA VAL A 104 5.19 -4.17 -18.91
C VAL A 104 6.00 -5.12 -18.06
N ASN A 105 7.24 -5.37 -18.46
CA ASN A 105 8.09 -6.31 -17.75
C ASN A 105 9.26 -5.59 -17.09
N PHE A 106 9.62 -6.07 -15.91
CA PHE A 106 10.85 -5.72 -15.23
C PHE A 106 11.76 -6.94 -15.16
N LEU A 107 13.05 -6.73 -15.35
CA LEU A 107 14.06 -7.76 -15.25
C LEU A 107 14.74 -7.62 -13.90
N ALA A 108 14.82 -8.71 -13.14
CA ALA A 108 15.57 -8.80 -11.90
C ALA A 108 16.58 -9.95 -11.97
N SER A 109 17.76 -9.73 -11.41
CA SER A 109 18.83 -10.72 -11.36
C SER A 109 19.47 -10.76 -9.98
N ASN A 110 19.71 -11.96 -9.47
CA ASN A 110 20.51 -12.19 -8.27
C ASN A 110 21.91 -12.69 -8.68
N PRO A 111 22.92 -11.80 -8.83
CA PRO A 111 24.26 -12.21 -9.24
C PRO A 111 25.07 -12.89 -8.13
N THR A 112 24.50 -13.05 -6.92
CA THR A 112 25.24 -13.61 -5.78
C THR A 112 25.24 -15.14 -5.80
N GLY A 113 26.15 -15.73 -5.00
CA GLY A 113 26.22 -17.18 -4.80
C GLY A 113 25.26 -17.74 -3.75
N HIS A 114 24.28 -16.96 -3.27
CA HIS A 114 23.30 -17.41 -2.28
C HIS A 114 21.89 -16.94 -2.63
N ASN A 115 20.90 -17.64 -2.08
CA ASN A 115 19.50 -17.28 -2.24
C ASN A 115 19.21 -15.97 -1.51
N MET A 116 18.47 -15.07 -2.16
CA MET A 116 18.14 -13.76 -1.61
C MET A 116 16.65 -13.49 -1.78
N VAL A 117 16.11 -12.66 -0.89
CA VAL A 117 14.73 -12.21 -0.98
C VAL A 117 14.74 -10.70 -1.16
N ALA A 118 14.00 -10.20 -2.15
CA ALA A 118 13.91 -8.78 -2.43
C ALA A 118 12.47 -8.28 -2.40
N GLN A 119 12.29 -6.98 -2.25
CA GLN A 119 10.98 -6.34 -2.38
C GLN A 119 11.11 -4.98 -3.06
N ALA A 120 10.22 -4.70 -4.02
CA ALA A 120 10.25 -3.47 -4.82
C ALA A 120 9.21 -2.46 -4.31
N ILE A 121 9.65 -1.39 -3.65
CA ILE A 121 8.73 -0.37 -3.14
C ILE A 121 8.41 0.66 -4.24
N PRO A 122 7.14 0.85 -4.62
CA PRO A 122 6.75 1.83 -5.62
C PRO A 122 6.70 3.27 -5.11
N SER A 123 6.88 4.21 -6.03
CA SER A 123 6.56 5.62 -5.91
C SER A 123 6.03 6.16 -7.25
N VAL A 124 5.07 7.09 -7.21
CA VAL A 124 4.47 7.69 -8.40
C VAL A 124 4.64 9.22 -8.33
N ALA A 125 5.05 9.81 -9.45
CA ALA A 125 5.15 11.26 -9.60
C ALA A 125 4.41 11.72 -10.88
N PRO A 126 3.61 12.80 -10.84
CA PRO A 126 3.25 13.57 -9.66
C PRO A 126 2.40 12.74 -8.68
N GLY A 127 2.42 13.09 -7.39
CA GLY A 127 1.78 12.27 -6.34
C GLY A 127 0.27 12.07 -6.56
N GLU A 128 -0.41 13.10 -7.09
CA GLU A 128 -1.83 13.03 -7.47
C GLU A 128 -2.14 11.97 -8.53
N ALA A 129 -1.21 11.68 -9.45
CA ALA A 129 -1.38 10.63 -10.46
C ALA A 129 -1.39 9.22 -9.83
N GLY A 130 -0.82 9.07 -8.63
CA GLY A 130 -0.79 7.81 -7.90
C GLY A 130 -2.18 7.28 -7.52
N LEU A 131 -3.17 8.16 -7.38
CA LEU A 131 -4.56 7.79 -7.08
C LEU A 131 -5.28 7.12 -8.25
N TYR A 132 -4.82 7.38 -9.48
CA TYR A 132 -5.44 6.91 -10.72
C TYR A 132 -4.67 5.75 -11.34
N LEU A 133 -3.47 5.43 -10.85
CA LEU A 133 -2.69 4.30 -11.32
C LEU A 133 -3.11 3.02 -10.60
N ASN A 134 -3.82 2.15 -11.30
CA ASN A 134 -4.22 0.85 -10.79
C ASN A 134 -3.24 -0.22 -11.27
N LYS A 135 -2.61 -0.92 -10.32
CA LYS A 135 -1.69 -2.03 -10.58
C LYS A 135 -2.38 -3.32 -10.19
N THR A 136 -2.72 -4.13 -11.18
CA THR A 136 -3.55 -5.33 -10.97
C THR A 136 -2.72 -6.57 -10.60
N GLU A 137 -1.39 -6.54 -10.76
CA GLU A 137 -0.54 -7.69 -10.48
C GLU A 137 0.55 -7.45 -9.41
N CYS A 138 0.52 -8.31 -8.39
CA CYS A 138 1.21 -8.19 -7.09
C CYS A 138 2.60 -8.86 -7.05
N PHE A 139 3.52 -8.50 -7.94
CA PHE A 139 4.93 -8.88 -7.76
C PHE A 139 5.71 -7.83 -6.96
N CYS A 140 5.44 -6.56 -7.20
CA CYS A 140 6.24 -5.49 -6.59
C CYS A 140 5.99 -5.35 -5.08
N PHE A 141 4.76 -5.60 -4.62
CA PHE A 141 4.42 -5.48 -3.20
C PHE A 141 4.79 -6.71 -2.36
N ASN A 142 5.03 -7.85 -2.99
CA ASN A 142 5.37 -9.08 -2.29
C ASN A 142 6.87 -9.32 -2.30
N GLN A 143 7.36 -10.01 -1.28
CA GLN A 143 8.73 -10.47 -1.25
C GLN A 143 8.95 -11.49 -2.38
N GLN A 144 10.00 -11.26 -3.16
CA GLN A 144 10.39 -12.08 -4.30
C GLN A 144 11.63 -12.89 -3.91
N PRO A 145 11.49 -14.22 -3.73
CA PRO A 145 12.64 -15.10 -3.57
C PRO A 145 13.32 -15.29 -4.91
N LEU A 146 14.66 -15.15 -4.96
CA LEU A 146 15.44 -15.43 -6.16
C LEU A 146 16.69 -16.22 -5.78
N ALA A 147 16.83 -17.39 -6.40
CA ALA A 147 17.95 -18.29 -6.13
C ALA A 147 19.30 -17.66 -6.55
N ALA A 148 20.39 -18.22 -6.04
CA ALA A 148 21.74 -17.83 -6.42
C ALA A 148 21.94 -17.87 -7.95
N GLY A 149 22.44 -16.78 -8.53
CA GLY A 149 22.70 -16.66 -9.97
C GLY A 149 21.46 -16.63 -10.87
N ALA A 150 20.25 -16.60 -10.31
CA ALA A 150 19.02 -16.66 -11.09
C ALA A 150 18.58 -15.28 -11.61
N ASP A 151 17.99 -15.29 -12.80
CA ASP A 151 17.33 -14.17 -13.43
C ASP A 151 15.83 -14.43 -13.52
N THR A 152 15.02 -13.40 -13.40
CA THR A 152 13.57 -13.50 -13.56
C THR A 152 12.97 -12.29 -14.26
N LYS A 153 11.86 -12.54 -14.96
CA LYS A 153 11.06 -11.53 -15.63
C LYS A 153 9.77 -11.35 -14.82
N MET A 154 9.54 -10.13 -14.35
CA MET A 154 8.41 -9.77 -13.51
C MET A 154 7.43 -8.93 -14.33
N PRO A 155 6.35 -9.52 -14.87
CA PRO A 155 5.31 -8.75 -15.53
C PRO A 155 4.54 -7.90 -14.51
N MET A 156 4.13 -6.71 -14.93
CA MET A 156 3.25 -5.82 -14.19
C MET A 156 2.16 -5.34 -15.15
N GLN A 157 0.94 -5.79 -14.89
CA GLN A 157 -0.24 -5.23 -15.52
C GLN A 157 -0.70 -3.96 -14.78
N PHE A 158 -1.02 -2.92 -15.54
CA PHE A 158 -1.56 -1.68 -15.01
C PHE A 158 -2.53 -1.02 -15.98
N TYR A 159 -3.36 -0.12 -15.46
CA TYR A 159 -4.14 0.84 -16.25
C TYR A 159 -4.24 2.16 -15.49
N LEU A 160 -4.57 3.23 -16.21
CA LEU A 160 -4.89 4.53 -15.62
C LEU A 160 -6.40 4.69 -15.59
N ASP A 161 -6.94 5.14 -14.47
CA ASP A 161 -8.36 5.45 -14.39
C ASP A 161 -8.73 6.60 -15.36
N PRO A 162 -9.86 6.51 -16.09
CA PRO A 162 -10.34 7.57 -16.98
C PRO A 162 -10.53 8.95 -16.32
N ASP A 163 -10.78 9.01 -15.02
CA ASP A 163 -10.97 10.26 -14.26
C ASP A 163 -9.64 10.98 -13.94
N ILE A 164 -8.51 10.50 -14.47
CA ILE A 164 -7.21 11.14 -14.28
C ILE A 164 -7.24 12.61 -14.78
N PRO A 165 -6.79 13.58 -13.96
CA PRO A 165 -6.89 14.99 -14.30
C PRO A 165 -6.28 15.37 -15.64
N GLU A 166 -6.94 16.29 -16.35
CA GLU A 166 -6.56 16.62 -17.72
C GLU A 166 -5.13 17.19 -17.85
N HIS A 167 -4.62 17.87 -16.83
CA HIS A 167 -3.27 18.43 -16.85
C HIS A 167 -2.15 17.38 -16.70
N ILE A 168 -2.46 16.13 -16.36
CA ILE A 168 -1.47 15.06 -16.18
C ILE A 168 -1.23 14.34 -17.52
N HIS A 169 -0.22 14.78 -18.25
CA HIS A 169 0.19 14.15 -19.52
C HIS A 169 1.33 13.14 -19.36
N THR A 170 2.04 13.17 -18.23
CA THR A 170 3.16 12.27 -17.96
C THR A 170 3.15 11.88 -16.50
N LEU A 171 3.34 10.59 -16.23
CA LEU A 171 3.58 10.08 -14.90
C LEU A 171 4.82 9.19 -14.89
N THR A 172 5.52 9.21 -13.77
CA THR A 172 6.70 8.39 -13.54
C THR A 172 6.39 7.39 -12.45
N LEU A 173 6.44 6.10 -12.79
CA LEU A 173 6.42 5.00 -11.85
C LEU A 173 7.85 4.61 -11.52
N SER A 174 8.31 4.97 -10.32
CA SER A 174 9.61 4.58 -9.82
C SER A 174 9.47 3.38 -8.89
N TYR A 175 10.36 2.39 -9.01
CA TYR A 175 10.53 1.32 -8.03
C TYR A 175 11.90 1.38 -7.40
N THR A 176 11.98 1.19 -6.09
CA THR A 176 13.25 0.99 -5.38
C THR A 176 13.27 -0.42 -4.80
N MET A 177 14.26 -1.21 -5.20
CA MET A 177 14.46 -2.58 -4.72
C MET A 177 15.23 -2.58 -3.40
N TYR A 178 14.73 -3.32 -2.42
CA TYR A 178 15.36 -3.52 -1.11
C TYR A 178 15.69 -4.99 -0.89
N ASP A 179 16.78 -5.24 -0.17
CA ASP A 179 17.11 -6.57 0.36
C ASP A 179 16.22 -6.85 1.57
N MET A 180 15.42 -7.92 1.46
CA MET A 180 14.54 -8.41 2.50
C MET A 180 15.00 -9.78 3.03
N THR A 181 16.18 -10.27 2.67
CA THR A 181 16.68 -11.59 3.05
C THR A 181 16.71 -11.79 4.57
N ALA A 182 17.13 -10.77 5.33
CA ALA A 182 17.14 -10.82 6.80
C ALA A 182 15.73 -10.76 7.45
N ASN A 183 14.73 -10.23 6.73
CA ASN A 183 13.35 -10.07 7.19
C ASN A 183 12.38 -10.86 6.31
N ALA A 184 12.85 -11.95 5.71
CA ALA A 184 12.07 -12.74 4.79
C ALA A 184 10.95 -13.46 5.56
N GLN A 185 9.76 -13.50 4.98
CA GLN A 185 8.65 -14.24 5.56
C GLN A 185 8.93 -15.75 5.45
N PRO A 186 8.54 -16.56 6.46
CA PRO A 186 8.86 -17.99 6.48
C PRO A 186 8.35 -18.78 5.26
N ASP A 187 7.18 -18.42 4.75
CA ASP A 187 6.58 -18.99 3.55
C ASP A 187 7.39 -18.67 2.28
N VAL A 188 7.96 -17.47 2.20
CA VAL A 188 8.85 -17.06 1.11
C VAL A 188 10.16 -17.85 1.18
N LEU A 189 10.73 -18.04 2.36
CA LEU A 189 11.95 -18.84 2.53
C LEU A 189 11.75 -20.30 2.13
N ALA A 190 10.59 -20.89 2.45
CA ALA A 190 10.25 -22.26 2.09
C ALA A 190 10.23 -22.51 0.56
N THR A 191 10.10 -21.46 -0.26
CA THR A 191 10.16 -21.60 -1.73
C THR A 191 11.54 -22.02 -2.23
N PHE A 192 12.62 -21.73 -1.48
CA PHE A 192 13.96 -22.20 -1.82
C PHE A 192 14.13 -23.70 -1.58
N ASP A 193 13.46 -24.23 -0.55
CA ASP A 193 13.49 -25.64 -0.18
C ASP A 193 12.57 -26.50 -1.07
N ALA A 194 11.57 -25.88 -1.69
CA ALA A 194 10.59 -26.53 -2.57
C ALA A 194 11.11 -26.82 -3.99
N THR A 195 12.42 -26.72 -4.24
CA THR A 195 13.00 -27.14 -5.52
C THR A 195 12.65 -28.62 -5.75
N PRO A 196 11.93 -28.99 -6.84
CA PRO A 196 11.59 -30.37 -7.08
C PRO A 196 12.88 -31.17 -7.26
N SER A 197 12.99 -32.29 -6.55
CA SER A 197 13.90 -33.37 -6.94
C SER A 197 13.62 -33.67 -8.42
N ALA A 198 14.60 -33.41 -9.28
CA ALA A 198 14.59 -33.92 -10.64
C ALA A 198 14.63 -35.46 -10.55
N ASP A 199 13.53 -36.11 -10.94
CA ASP A 199 13.53 -37.49 -11.45
C ASP A 199 13.72 -37.46 -12.98
#